data_AF-A0A948B6U3-F1
#
_entry.id   AF-A0A948B6U3-F1
#
_cell.length_a   1.000
_cell.length_b   1.000
_cell.length_c   1.000
_cell.angle_alpha   90.00
_cell.angle_beta   90.00
_cell.angle_gamma   90.00
#
_symmetry.space_group_name_H-M   'P 1'
#
loop_
_entity.id
_entity.type
_entity.pdbx_description
1 polymer ?
#
loop_
_entity_poly.entity_id
_entity_poly.type
_entity_poly.pdbx_seq_one_letter_code
_entity_poly.pdbx_strand_id
1 'polypeptide(L)'
;DKQKVSYEIGNDLKQALEGKPVLPANVLDYLLAYPEAIPESWKGKYIFFWGTIYRYSGGYLIVRYLCWRGDRWFWSDRWLDYGWDVNFPAAVSAS
;
A
#
# COMPACT_ATOMS: atom_id res chain seq x y z
N ASP A 1 -4.28 8.09 30.33
CA ASP A 1 -3.25 7.50 29.45
C ASP A 1 -3.55 7.79 27.99
N LYS A 2 -2.70 8.57 27.32
CA LYS A 2 -2.84 8.87 25.88
C LYS A 2 -1.92 7.92 25.13
N GLN A 3 -2.52 6.98 24.41
CA GLN A 3 -1.83 6.08 23.47
C GLN A 3 -1.09 6.95 22.44
N LYS A 4 0.24 7.03 22.54
CA LYS A 4 1.09 7.60 21.48
C LYS A 4 1.07 6.61 20.31
N VAL A 5 0.11 6.78 19.42
CA VAL A 5 0.20 6.20 18.08
C VAL A 5 1.27 7.02 17.36
N SER A 6 2.48 6.49 17.25
CA SER A 6 3.54 7.10 16.44
C SER A 6 3.17 6.90 14.98
N TYR A 7 2.62 7.93 14.36
CA TYR A 7 2.41 7.96 12.92
C TYR A 7 3.78 8.19 12.25
N GLU A 8 4.27 7.22 11.49
CA GLU A 8 5.32 7.52 10.52
C GLU A 8 4.67 8.23 9.34
N ILE A 9 5.27 9.34 8.89
CA ILE A 9 4.77 10.08 7.72
C ILE A 9 5.13 9.23 6.49
N GLY A 10 4.27 9.18 5.47
CA GLY A 10 4.50 8.32 4.30
C GLY A 10 5.79 8.62 3.53
N ASN A 11 6.34 9.83 3.70
CA ASN A 11 7.66 10.19 3.19
C ASN A 11 8.79 9.48 3.94
N ASP A 12 8.67 9.25 5.24
CA ASP A 12 9.65 8.50 6.04
C ASP A 12 9.59 7.02 5.66
N LEU A 13 8.39 6.47 5.48
CA LEU A 13 8.20 5.11 4.99
C LEU A 13 8.76 4.94 3.57
N LYS A 14 8.56 5.93 2.68
CA LYS A 14 9.18 5.94 1.35
C LYS A 14 10.70 5.84 1.46
N GLN A 15 11.33 6.64 2.33
CA GLN A 15 12.78 6.57 2.57
C GLN A 15 13.20 5.20 3.11
N ALA A 16 12.46 4.65 4.08
CA ALA A 16 12.73 3.31 4.64
C ALA A 16 12.55 2.16 3.64
N LEU A 17 11.88 2.41 2.51
CA LEU A 17 11.68 1.47 1.42
C LEU A 17 12.69 1.66 0.28
N GLU A 18 13.54 2.69 0.31
CA GLU A 18 14.58 2.88 -0.70
C GLU A 18 15.53 1.67 -0.76
N GLY A 19 15.81 1.21 -1.98
CA GLY A 19 16.62 0.02 -2.21
C GLY A 19 15.90 -1.32 -2.01
N LYS A 20 14.64 -1.34 -1.54
CA LYS A 20 13.84 -2.57 -1.45
C LYS A 20 13.09 -2.83 -2.76
N PRO A 21 12.89 -4.10 -3.16
CA PRO A 21 12.15 -4.46 -4.37
C PRO A 21 10.64 -4.39 -4.12
N VAL A 22 10.12 -3.18 -3.89
CA VAL A 22 8.69 -2.93 -3.73
C VAL A 22 7.94 -3.10 -5.04
N LEU A 23 6.73 -3.68 -4.98
CA LEU A 23 5.96 -3.97 -6.18
C LEU A 23 5.33 -2.69 -6.77
N PRO A 24 5.37 -2.51 -8.10
CA PRO A 24 4.71 -1.41 -8.79
C PRO A 24 3.18 -1.61 -8.91
N ALA A 25 2.46 -0.52 -9.18
CA ALA A 25 0.99 -0.53 -9.20
C ALA A 25 0.38 -1.33 -10.38
N ASN A 26 1.14 -1.60 -11.44
CA ASN A 26 0.67 -2.50 -12.51
C ASN A 26 0.50 -3.95 -12.04
N VAL A 27 1.21 -4.37 -10.97
CA VAL A 27 1.00 -5.68 -10.33
C VAL A 27 -0.37 -5.72 -9.66
N LEU A 28 -0.80 -4.61 -9.04
CA LEU A 28 -2.16 -4.50 -8.52
C LEU A 28 -3.20 -4.66 -9.63
N ASP A 29 -3.00 -4.01 -10.79
CA ASP A 29 -3.92 -4.12 -11.92
C ASP A 29 -4.01 -5.57 -12.44
N TYR A 30 -2.87 -6.27 -12.50
CA TYR A 30 -2.84 -7.70 -12.82
C TYR A 30 -3.61 -8.54 -11.78
N LEU A 31 -3.37 -8.32 -10.48
CA LEU A 31 -4.03 -9.06 -9.41
C LEU A 31 -5.56 -8.82 -9.38
N LEU A 32 -6.03 -7.64 -9.75
CA LEU A 32 -7.47 -7.38 -9.91
C LEU A 32 -8.08 -8.12 -11.11
N ALA A 33 -7.30 -8.33 -12.18
CA ALA A 33 -7.73 -9.12 -13.33
C ALA A 33 -7.72 -10.64 -13.07
N TYR A 34 -6.86 -11.10 -12.16
CA TYR A 34 -6.70 -12.51 -11.78
C TYR A 34 -6.75 -12.69 -10.24
N PRO A 35 -7.92 -12.50 -9.60
CA PRO A 35 -8.01 -12.47 -8.14
C PRO A 35 -7.60 -13.78 -7.44
N GLU A 36 -7.65 -14.90 -8.14
CA GLU A 36 -7.18 -16.22 -7.69
C GLU A 36 -5.68 -16.27 -7.42
N ALA A 37 -4.90 -15.34 -7.98
CA ALA A 37 -3.47 -15.22 -7.71
C ALA A 37 -3.19 -14.48 -6.39
N ILE A 38 -4.19 -13.84 -5.79
CA ILE A 38 -4.01 -13.08 -4.55
C ILE A 38 -4.02 -14.04 -3.35
N PRO A 39 -2.98 -14.04 -2.50
CA PRO A 39 -2.96 -14.90 -1.33
C PRO A 39 -4.11 -14.61 -0.36
N GLU A 40 -4.83 -15.65 0.07
CA GLU A 40 -5.86 -15.55 1.10
C GLU A 40 -5.34 -14.91 2.41
N SER A 41 -4.04 -15.07 2.70
CA SER A 41 -3.36 -14.47 3.86
C SER A 41 -3.26 -12.93 3.81
N TRP A 42 -3.64 -12.31 2.69
CA TRP A 42 -3.74 -10.86 2.52
C TRP A 42 -5.10 -10.32 2.97
N LYS A 43 -6.10 -11.18 3.21
CA LYS A 43 -7.39 -10.75 3.76
C LYS A 43 -7.20 -10.11 5.14
N GLY A 44 -7.92 -9.02 5.39
CA GLY A 44 -7.79 -8.21 6.61
C GLY A 44 -6.61 -7.24 6.61
N LYS A 45 -5.82 -7.17 5.53
CA LYS A 45 -4.68 -6.24 5.40
C LYS A 45 -4.91 -5.22 4.27
N TYR A 46 -4.18 -4.12 4.33
CA TYR A 46 -4.06 -3.16 3.24
C TYR A 46 -2.67 -3.28 2.63
N ILE A 47 -2.58 -3.81 1.42
CA ILE A 47 -1.32 -4.12 0.75
C ILE A 47 -0.96 -2.98 -0.18
N PHE A 48 0.10 -2.24 0.12
CA PHE A 48 0.50 -1.03 -0.63
C PHE A 48 1.57 -1.31 -1.68
N PHE A 49 1.38 -0.76 -2.89
CA PHE A 49 2.25 -0.96 -4.05
C PHE A 49 3.16 0.25 -4.26
N TRP A 50 4.17 0.36 -3.39
CA TRP A 50 5.08 1.51 -3.31
C TRP A 50 6.02 1.69 -4.50
N GLY A 51 6.10 0.70 -5.42
CA GLY A 51 6.89 0.82 -6.64
C GLY A 51 6.34 1.84 -7.64
N THR A 52 5.19 2.45 -7.35
CA THR A 52 4.64 3.56 -8.15
C THR A 52 4.01 4.59 -7.21
N ILE A 53 4.48 5.84 -7.30
CA ILE A 53 3.91 6.98 -6.59
C ILE A 53 3.29 7.91 -7.64
N TYR A 54 1.99 8.15 -7.51
CA TYR A 54 1.27 9.07 -8.39
C TYR A 54 1.25 10.46 -7.78
N ARG A 55 1.19 11.48 -8.64
CA ARG A 55 1.04 12.88 -8.24
C ARG A 55 -0.32 13.38 -8.74
N TYR A 56 -1.18 13.80 -7.82
CA TYR A 56 -2.46 14.42 -8.14
C TYR A 56 -2.28 15.88 -8.54
N SER A 57 -3.28 16.49 -9.19
CA SER A 57 -3.21 17.87 -9.72
C SER A 57 -2.93 18.94 -8.66
N GLY A 58 -3.16 18.65 -7.37
CA GLY A 58 -2.82 19.52 -6.24
C GLY A 58 -1.41 19.32 -5.65
N GLY A 59 -0.57 18.50 -6.28
CA GLY A 59 0.79 18.19 -5.78
C GLY A 59 0.86 17.04 -4.76
N TYR A 60 -0.29 16.55 -4.28
CA TYR A 60 -0.37 15.43 -3.36
C TYR A 60 0.16 14.14 -3.98
N LEU A 61 1.00 13.44 -3.22
CA LEU A 61 1.53 12.13 -3.61
C LEU A 61 0.64 11.02 -3.05
N ILE A 62 0.33 10.03 -3.86
CA ILE A 62 -0.52 8.91 -3.49
C ILE A 62 0.10 7.56 -3.88
N VAL A 63 -0.22 6.52 -3.11
CA VAL A 63 0.13 5.12 -3.38
C VAL A 63 -1.15 4.29 -3.39
N ARG A 64 -1.25 3.39 -4.36
CA ARG A 64 -2.38 2.46 -4.49
C ARG A 64 -2.21 1.28 -3.54
N TYR A 65 -3.34 0.79 -3.04
CA TYR A 65 -3.39 -0.42 -2.22
C TYR A 65 -4.52 -1.35 -2.63
N LEU A 66 -4.34 -2.63 -2.27
CA LEU A 66 -5.31 -3.70 -2.42
C LEU A 66 -5.77 -4.17 -1.03
N CYS A 67 -7.06 -4.43 -0.86
CA CYS A 67 -7.58 -5.02 0.37
C CYS A 67 -8.81 -5.90 0.09
N TRP A 68 -9.11 -6.80 1.03
CA TRP A 68 -10.36 -7.57 1.01
C TRP A 68 -11.44 -6.83 1.78
N ARG A 69 -12.58 -6.52 1.14
CA ARG A 69 -13.72 -5.86 1.78
C ARG A 69 -15.03 -6.56 1.40
N GLY A 70 -15.76 -6.99 2.42
CA GLY A 70 -16.98 -7.79 2.23
C GLY A 70 -16.61 -9.15 1.64
N ASP A 71 -16.95 -9.33 0.36
CA ASP A 71 -16.84 -10.56 -0.41
C ASP A 71 -15.94 -10.43 -1.65
N ARG A 72 -15.22 -9.31 -1.80
CA ARG A 72 -14.37 -9.05 -2.96
C ARG A 72 -13.07 -8.35 -2.62
N TRP A 73 -12.11 -8.49 -3.53
CA TRP A 73 -10.94 -7.64 -3.57
C TRP A 73 -11.33 -6.24 -4.04
N PHE A 74 -10.80 -5.24 -3.36
CA PHE A 74 -11.04 -3.84 -3.61
C PHE A 74 -9.70 -3.11 -3.64
N TRP A 75 -9.63 -2.00 -4.37
CA TRP A 75 -8.46 -1.16 -4.43
C TRP A 75 -8.84 0.31 -4.21
N SER A 76 -7.90 1.09 -3.69
CA SER A 76 -8.02 2.54 -3.56
C SER A 76 -6.63 3.15 -3.38
N ASP A 77 -6.57 4.44 -3.10
CA ASP A 77 -5.35 5.24 -2.99
C ASP A 77 -5.24 5.84 -1.59
N ARG A 78 -4.01 6.07 -1.14
CA ARG A 78 -3.75 6.81 0.09
C ARG A 78 -2.68 7.87 -0.11
N TRP A 79 -2.91 9.04 0.48
CA TRP A 79 -1.94 10.13 0.40
C TRP A 79 -0.76 9.86 1.34
N LEU A 80 0.45 10.18 0.87
CA LEU A 80 1.68 10.02 1.63
C LEU A 80 1.71 10.92 2.87
N ASP A 81 1.07 12.09 2.81
CA ASP A 81 1.10 13.08 3.89
C ASP A 81 0.19 12.72 5.08
N TYR A 82 -0.60 11.64 4.97
CA TYR A 82 -1.32 11.07 6.10
C TYR A 82 -0.44 10.14 6.93
N GLY A 83 -0.82 9.89 8.19
CA GLY A 83 -0.11 8.94 9.05
C GLY A 83 -0.23 7.50 8.55
N TRP A 84 0.87 6.75 8.59
CA TRP A 84 0.95 5.34 8.24
C TRP A 84 1.11 4.49 9.50
N ASP A 85 0.32 3.43 9.62
CA ASP A 85 0.26 2.49 10.75
C ASP A 85 0.88 1.15 10.32
N VAL A 86 1.30 0.34 11.28
CA VAL A 86 1.90 -1.00 11.09
C VAL A 86 1.00 -1.97 10.32
N ASN A 87 -0.30 -1.68 10.25
CA ASN A 87 -1.30 -2.44 9.48
C ASN A 87 -1.27 -2.14 7.97
N PHE A 88 -0.33 -1.33 7.49
CA PHE A 88 -0.16 -0.93 6.09
C PHE A 88 1.13 -1.49 5.47
N PRO A 89 1.28 -2.82 5.35
CA PRO A 89 2.49 -3.41 4.79
C PRO A 89 2.71 -3.00 3.33
N ALA A 90 3.99 -2.79 2.98
CA ALA A 90 4.42 -2.66 1.61
C ALA A 90 4.52 -4.04 0.94
N ALA A 91 4.03 -4.17 -0.28
CA ALA A 91 4.24 -5.36 -1.09
C ALA A 91 5.69 -5.39 -1.60
N VAL A 92 6.42 -6.44 -1.25
CA VAL A 92 7.81 -6.66 -1.66
C VAL A 92 7.93 -7.99 -2.39
N SER A 93 8.78 -8.05 -3.41
CA SER A 93 9.09 -9.33 -4.08
C SER A 93 9.87 -10.23 -3.13
N ALA A 94 9.51 -11.51 -3.06
CA ALA A 94 10.42 -12.53 -2.56
C ALA A 94 11.54 -12.71 -3.60
N SER A 95 12.79 -12.80 -3.13
CA SER A 95 13.96 -13.16 -3.95
C SER A 95 14.22 -14.65 -3.85
#